data_AF-A0A090SQH4-F1
#
_entry.id   AF-A0A090SQH4-F1
#
_cell.length_a   1.000
_cell.length_b   1.000
_cell.length_c   1.000
_cell.angle_alpha   90.00
_cell.angle_beta   90.00
_cell.angle_gamma   90.00
#
_symmetry.space_group_name_H-M   'P 1'
#
loop_
_entity.id
_entity.type
_entity.pdbx_description
1 polymer ?
#
loop_
_entity_poly.entity_id
_entity_poly.type
_entity_poly.pdbx_seq_one_letter_code
_entity_poly.pdbx_strand_id
1 'polypeptide(L)'
;MIGKALIESPTTVLEDNPYRSWIELYAGEDFQSGVQVSIERLDTLLKDIELDSPRGQELIHVFKTATRMEIAFWQQGLDTK
;
A
#
# COMPACT_ATOMS: atom_id res chain seq x y z
N MET A 1 -1.16 -3.37 5.56
CA MET A 1 -0.69 -2.01 5.21
C MET A 1 0.61 -1.71 5.96
N ILE A 2 1.57 -1.00 5.37
CA ILE A 2 2.90 -0.76 5.96
C ILE A 2 2.80 0.00 7.29
N GLY A 3 2.04 1.10 7.36
CA GLY A 3 1.86 1.86 8.61
C GLY A 3 1.33 1.00 9.76
N LYS A 4 0.29 0.20 9.50
CA LYS A 4 -0.26 -0.76 10.48
C LYS A 4 0.76 -1.83 10.90
N ALA A 5 1.50 -2.40 9.94
CA ALA A 5 2.54 -3.38 10.25
C ALA A 5 3.68 -2.78 11.10
N LEU A 6 4.04 -1.52 10.87
CA LEU A 6 5.07 -0.82 11.63
C LEU A 6 4.58 -0.52 13.06
N ILE A 7 3.34 -0.06 13.25
CA ILE A 7 2.84 0.25 14.59
C ILE A 7 2.63 -1.01 15.46
N GLU A 8 2.30 -2.14 14.84
CA GLU A 8 2.12 -3.44 15.52
C GLU A 8 3.44 -4.19 15.73
N SER A 9 4.53 -3.76 15.08
CA SER A 9 5.82 -4.44 15.19
C SER A 9 6.44 -4.25 16.58
N PRO A 10 6.92 -5.33 17.23
CA PRO A 10 7.54 -5.25 18.55
C PRO A 10 8.88 -4.52 18.54
N THR A 11 9.48 -4.29 17.36
CA THR A 11 10.77 -3.60 17.22
C THR A 11 10.61 -2.11 16.93
N THR A 12 9.39 -1.61 16.73
CA THR A 12 9.15 -0.21 16.44
C THR A 12 9.14 0.59 17.75
N VAL A 13 10.10 1.48 17.90
CA VAL A 13 10.14 2.47 18.99
C VAL A 13 9.51 3.76 18.47
N LEU A 14 8.46 4.26 19.16
CA LEU A 14 7.78 5.51 18.79
C LEU A 14 8.34 6.74 19.51
N GLU A 15 8.92 6.55 20.70
CA GLU A 15 9.58 7.62 21.43
C GLU A 15 10.79 8.14 20.63
N ASP A 16 10.89 9.46 20.51
CA ASP A 16 11.91 10.18 19.71
C ASP A 16 12.05 9.75 18.24
N ASN A 17 11.06 9.04 17.69
CA ASN A 17 11.10 8.58 16.31
C ASN A 17 10.67 9.71 15.34
N PRO A 18 11.56 10.18 14.45
CA PRO A 18 11.24 11.26 13.51
C PRO A 18 10.14 10.90 12.50
N TYR A 19 9.86 9.61 12.33
CA TYR A 19 8.81 9.09 11.43
C TYR A 19 7.50 8.76 12.16
N ARG A 20 7.40 9.02 13.47
CA ARG A 20 6.22 8.69 14.27
C ARG A 20 4.91 9.20 13.66
N SER A 21 4.87 10.47 13.27
CA SER A 21 3.67 11.09 12.69
C SER A 21 3.24 10.42 11.39
N TRP A 22 4.20 10.00 10.56
CA TRP A 22 3.95 9.23 9.35
C TRP A 22 3.38 7.85 9.69
N ILE A 23 3.98 7.13 10.64
CA ILE A 23 3.52 5.80 11.08
C ILE A 23 2.09 5.88 11.62
N GLU A 24 1.81 6.82 12.54
CA GLU A 24 0.49 7.02 13.14
C GLU A 24 -0.57 7.38 12.08
N LEU A 25 -0.24 8.25 11.13
CA LEU A 25 -1.16 8.62 10.04
C LEU A 25 -1.58 7.40 9.20
N TYR A 26 -0.61 6.63 8.72
CA TYR A 26 -0.90 5.49 7.84
C TYR A 26 -1.40 4.26 8.61
N ALA A 27 -1.18 4.18 9.92
CA ALA A 27 -1.78 3.17 10.79
C ALA A 27 -3.20 3.54 11.27
N GLY A 28 -3.54 4.82 11.23
CA GLY A 28 -4.80 5.37 11.76
C GLY A 28 -6.05 4.83 11.07
N GLU A 29 -7.14 4.80 11.82
CA GLU A 29 -8.42 4.23 11.40
C GLU A 29 -9.01 4.93 10.16
N ASP A 30 -8.89 6.26 10.08
CA ASP A 30 -9.37 7.04 8.93
C ASP A 30 -8.68 6.61 7.62
N PHE A 31 -7.37 6.37 7.67
CA PHE A 31 -6.64 5.92 6.49
C PHE A 31 -6.99 4.47 6.15
N GLN A 32 -7.03 3.58 7.15
CA GLN A 32 -7.34 2.17 6.95
C GLN A 32 -8.77 1.95 6.43
N SER A 33 -9.75 2.71 6.91
CA SER A 33 -11.13 2.66 6.42
C SER A 33 -11.24 3.13 4.98
N GLY A 34 -10.53 4.21 4.59
CA GLY A 34 -10.47 4.67 3.20
C GLY A 34 -9.86 3.63 2.25
N VAL A 35 -8.84 2.90 2.71
CA VAL A 35 -8.24 1.78 1.97
C VAL A 35 -9.26 0.65 1.78
N GLN A 36 -9.98 0.27 2.83
CA GLN A 36 -11.00 -0.77 2.78
C GLN A 36 -12.12 -0.43 1.79
N VAL A 37 -12.65 0.81 1.84
CA VAL A 37 -13.64 1.30 0.87
C VAL A 37 -13.12 1.25 -0.57
N SER A 38 -11.83 1.55 -0.77
CA SER A 38 -11.21 1.49 -2.09
C SER A 38 -11.09 0.06 -2.61
N ILE A 39 -10.75 -0.90 -1.74
CA ILE A 39 -10.71 -2.34 -2.07
C ILE A 39 -12.09 -2.81 -2.47
N GLU A 40 -13.12 -2.56 -1.66
CA GLU A 40 -14.51 -2.99 -1.95
C GLU A 40 -15.03 -2.41 -3.27
N ARG A 41 -14.67 -1.15 -3.56
CA ARG A 41 -14.99 -0.51 -4.84
C ARG A 41 -14.29 -1.20 -6.00
N LEU A 42 -13.01 -1.54 -5.87
CA LEU A 42 -12.27 -2.27 -6.91
C LEU A 42 -12.86 -3.66 -7.11
N ASP A 43 -13.14 -4.41 -6.04
CA ASP A 43 -13.77 -5.73 -6.12
C ASP A 43 -15.10 -5.67 -6.88
N THR A 44 -15.91 -4.65 -6.60
CA THR A 44 -17.18 -4.44 -7.31
C THR A 44 -16.97 -4.14 -8.80
N LEU A 45 -15.99 -3.30 -9.15
CA LEU A 45 -15.71 -2.93 -10.54
C LEU A 45 -15.11 -4.10 -11.35
N LEU A 46 -14.38 -4.98 -10.68
CA LEU A 46 -13.63 -6.06 -11.30
C LEU A 46 -14.35 -7.41 -11.24
N LYS A 47 -15.49 -7.49 -10.55
CA LYS A 47 -16.23 -8.74 -10.26
C LYS A 47 -16.51 -9.63 -11.49
N ASP A 48 -16.74 -9.03 -12.65
CA ASP A 48 -17.12 -9.74 -13.89
C ASP A 48 -15.93 -9.95 -14.84
N ILE A 49 -14.71 -9.61 -14.40
CA ILE A 49 -13.48 -9.77 -15.18
C ILE A 49 -12.80 -11.07 -14.80
N GLU A 50 -12.83 -12.04 -15.72
CA GLU A 50 -12.09 -13.28 -15.58
C GLU A 50 -10.58 -13.04 -15.51
N LEU A 51 -9.89 -13.68 -14.56
CA LEU A 51 -8.46 -13.48 -14.31
C LEU A 51 -7.60 -13.79 -15.55
N ASP A 52 -7.91 -14.88 -16.26
CA ASP A 52 -7.16 -15.33 -17.43
C ASP A 52 -7.61 -14.65 -18.74
N SER A 53 -8.60 -13.76 -18.67
CA SER A 53 -8.99 -12.97 -19.85
C SER A 53 -7.89 -11.98 -20.26
N PRO A 54 -7.86 -11.52 -21.52
CA PRO A 54 -6.93 -10.48 -21.94
C PRO A 54 -6.99 -9.24 -21.05
N ARG A 55 -8.19 -8.85 -20.60
CA ARG A 55 -8.39 -7.71 -19.71
C ARG A 55 -7.89 -7.99 -18.29
N GLY A 56 -8.13 -9.18 -17.75
CA GLY A 56 -7.62 -9.59 -16.43
C GLY A 56 -6.08 -9.56 -16.38
N GLN A 57 -5.43 -10.10 -17.41
CA GLN A 57 -3.97 -10.10 -17.53
C GLN A 57 -3.38 -8.69 -17.66
N GLU A 58 -4.05 -7.80 -18.40
CA GLU A 58 -3.64 -6.39 -18.51
C GLU A 58 -3.68 -5.69 -17.14
N LEU A 59 -4.76 -5.87 -16.38
CA LEU A 59 -4.90 -5.27 -15.04
C LEU A 59 -3.86 -5.79 -14.07
N ILE A 60 -3.58 -7.10 -14.09
CA ILE A 60 -2.50 -7.71 -13.30
C ILE A 60 -1.15 -7.10 -13.66
N HIS A 61 -0.89 -6.90 -14.96
CA HIS A 61 0.35 -6.29 -15.42
C HIS A 61 0.49 -4.84 -14.93
N VAL A 62 -0.57 -4.04 -15.03
CA VAL A 62 -0.60 -2.65 -14.52
C VAL A 62 -0.34 -2.63 -13.02
N PHE A 63 -1.03 -3.47 -12.24
CA PHE A 63 -0.83 -3.54 -10.79
C PHE A 63 0.61 -3.92 -10.42
N LYS A 64 1.16 -4.97 -11.04
CA LYS A 64 2.56 -5.38 -10.84
C LYS A 64 3.55 -4.26 -11.19
N THR A 65 3.27 -3.51 -12.25
CA THR A 65 4.12 -2.40 -12.68
C THR A 65 4.10 -1.27 -11.65
N ALA A 66 2.91 -0.88 -11.17
CA ALA A 66 2.77 0.11 -10.11
C ALA A 66 3.50 -0.34 -8.82
N THR A 67 3.37 -1.60 -8.40
CA THR A 67 4.11 -2.13 -7.24
C THR A 67 5.62 -2.03 -7.42
N ARG A 68 6.15 -2.33 -8.62
CA ARG A 68 7.59 -2.17 -8.90
C ARG A 68 8.03 -0.70 -8.86
N MET A 69 7.18 0.21 -9.31
CA MET A 69 7.45 1.65 -9.24
C MET A 69 7.48 2.14 -7.79
N GLU A 70 6.59 1.67 -6.92
CA GLU A 70 6.62 1.96 -5.48
C GLU A 70 7.93 1.48 -4.83
N ILE A 71 8.39 0.27 -5.17
CA ILE A 71 9.70 -0.21 -4.69
C ILE A 71 10.83 0.72 -5.13
N ALA A 72 10.82 1.14 -6.40
CA ALA A 72 11.83 2.07 -6.93
C ALA A 72 11.74 3.46 -6.28
N PHE A 73 10.55 3.94 -5.95
CA PHE A 73 10.32 5.20 -5.25
C PHE A 73 11.00 5.19 -3.87
N TRP A 74 10.80 4.13 -3.08
CA TRP A 74 11.49 3.98 -1.80
C TRP A 74 13.00 3.85 -1.96
N GLN A 75 13.46 3.09 -2.95
CA GLN A 75 14.89 2.95 -3.24
C GLN A 75 15.54 4.30 -3.57
N GLN A 76 14.87 5.14 -4.38
CA GLN A 76 15.34 6.49 -4.68
C GLN A 76 15.52 7.31 -3.39
N GLY A 77 14.57 7.25 -2.47
CA GLY A 77 14.66 7.95 -1.19
C GLY A 77 15.85 7.49 -0.32
N LEU A 78 16.23 6.21 -0.41
CA LEU A 78 17.40 5.65 0.30
C LEU A 78 18.73 5.99 -0.38
N ASP A 79 18.74 6.08 -1.71
CA ASP A 79 19.93 6.37 -2.51
C ASP A 79 20.26 7.87 -2.58
N THR A 80 19.36 8.73 -2.10
CA THR A 80 19.57 10.17 -2.04
C THR A 80 20.59 10.50 -0.94
N LYS A 81 21.88 10.41 -1.26
CA LYS A 81 23.01 10.95 -0.48
C LYS A 81 23.30 12.39 -0.87
#